data_AF-A0A212R0F9-F1
#
_entry.id   AF-A0A212R0F9-F1
#
_cell.length_a   1.000
_cell.length_b   1.000
_cell.length_c   1.000
_cell.angle_alpha   90.00
_cell.angle_beta   90.00
_cell.angle_gamma   90.00
#
_symmetry.space_group_name_H-M   'P 1'
#
loop_
_entity.id
_entity.type
_entity.pdbx_description
1 polymer ?
#
loop_
_entity_poly.entity_id
_entity_poly.type
_entity_poly.pdbx_seq_one_letter_code
_entity_poly.pdbx_strand_id
1 'polypeptide(L)'
;MITVIEKASGQNLTTLATVLDELDASMDDSARLDRLIASVSSTIARFCNRTFALERVVETFDLSLRTDKLVLSRWPVTEVVSVMINGDTLAPSAWKLGVDGVVYLALPYLGVVEVDYRAGYVLPDSTDRTLPADIEQAALKLINLEWSSRGRDPLLRSEIVEGIGRTDYQVGGVAMPADVASLLAPYVLPGVA
;
A
#
# COMPACT_ATOMS: atom_id res chain seq x y z
N MET A 1 -10.13 -17.27 1.83
CA MET A 1 -10.18 -16.83 0.41
C MET A 1 -10.68 -15.40 0.39
N ILE A 2 -10.10 -14.52 -0.43
CA ILE A 2 -10.56 -13.13 -0.53
C ILE A 2 -11.12 -12.84 -1.92
N THR A 3 -12.26 -12.15 -1.97
CA THR A 3 -12.93 -11.72 -3.19
C THR A 3 -13.14 -10.22 -3.13
N VAL A 4 -12.70 -9.48 -4.16
CA VAL A 4 -12.92 -8.02 -4.24
C VAL A 4 -14.32 -7.77 -4.80
N ILE A 5 -15.16 -7.07 -4.04
CA ILE A 5 -16.52 -6.71 -4.42
C ILE A 5 -16.55 -5.32 -5.05
N GLU A 6 -15.85 -4.36 -4.45
CA GLU A 6 -15.70 -3.01 -4.99
C GLU A 6 -14.20 -2.66 -5.03
N LYS A 7 -13.66 -2.52 -6.24
CA LYS A 7 -12.27 -2.13 -6.47
C LYS A 7 -12.11 -0.62 -6.32
N ALA A 8 -10.96 -0.17 -5.85
CA ALA A 8 -10.61 1.24 -5.84
C ALA A 8 -10.56 1.84 -7.26
N SER A 9 -10.93 3.11 -7.39
CA SER A 9 -10.86 3.86 -8.66
C SER A 9 -9.42 4.11 -9.13
N GLY A 10 -8.45 4.09 -8.22
CA GLY A 10 -7.03 4.28 -8.50
C GLY A 10 -6.15 3.61 -7.44
N GLN A 11 -4.85 3.53 -7.71
CA GLN A 11 -3.84 2.95 -6.81
C GLN A 11 -2.63 3.87 -6.59
N ASN A 12 -2.71 5.11 -7.08
CA ASN A 12 -1.62 6.07 -6.99
C ASN A 12 -1.47 6.58 -5.55
N LEU A 13 -0.26 6.49 -5.00
CA LEU A 13 0.05 6.89 -3.62
C LEU A 13 0.33 8.40 -3.46
N THR A 14 0.32 9.15 -4.56
CA THR A 14 0.44 10.61 -4.59
C THR A 14 -0.25 11.15 -5.85
N THR A 15 -0.37 12.47 -5.95
CA THR A 15 -1.00 13.15 -7.09
C THR A 15 0.02 13.78 -8.03
N LEU A 16 -0.35 13.94 -9.30
CA LEU A 16 0.50 14.62 -10.28
C LEU A 16 0.85 16.05 -9.86
N ALA A 17 -0.11 16.78 -9.29
CA ALA A 17 0.10 18.15 -8.80
C ALA A 17 1.19 18.21 -7.72
N THR A 18 1.17 17.27 -6.76
CA THR A 18 2.19 17.19 -5.70
C THR A 18 3.56 16.88 -6.26
N VAL A 19 3.64 15.97 -7.24
CA VAL A 19 4.91 15.60 -7.87
C VAL A 19 5.49 16.74 -8.71
N LEU A 20 4.66 17.49 -9.41
CA LEU A 20 5.12 18.65 -10.19
C LEU A 20 5.70 19.74 -9.30
N ASP A 21 5.06 20.01 -8.16
CA ASP A 21 5.53 20.95 -7.14
C ASP A 21 6.85 20.48 -6.52
N GLU A 22 6.94 19.21 -6.11
CA GLU A 22 8.13 18.62 -5.50
C GLU A 22 9.36 18.62 -6.43
N LEU A 23 9.15 18.39 -7.72
CA LEU A 23 10.23 18.28 -8.70
C LEU A 23 10.56 19.61 -9.42
N ASP A 24 9.82 20.68 -9.14
CA ASP A 24 9.85 21.94 -9.93
C ASP A 24 9.75 21.65 -11.44
N ALA A 25 8.86 20.72 -11.80
CA ALA A 25 8.71 20.21 -13.16
C ALA A 25 7.55 20.86 -13.91
N SER A 26 7.65 20.92 -15.25
CA SER A 26 6.58 21.46 -16.11
C SER A 26 5.44 20.46 -16.31
N MET A 27 4.23 20.98 -16.55
CA MET A 27 3.06 20.21 -16.99
C MET A 27 3.32 19.44 -18.30
N ASP A 28 4.32 19.83 -19.10
CA ASP A 28 4.72 19.12 -20.31
C ASP A 28 5.23 17.69 -20.03
N ASP A 29 5.74 17.44 -18.83
CA ASP A 29 6.22 16.13 -18.38
C ASP A 29 5.10 15.26 -17.74
N SER A 30 3.87 15.77 -17.65
CA SER A 30 2.72 15.15 -16.96
C SER A 30 2.50 13.67 -17.31
N ALA A 31 2.39 13.34 -18.60
CA ALA A 31 2.15 11.97 -19.05
C ALA A 31 3.29 10.99 -18.66
N ARG A 32 4.51 11.50 -18.50
CA ARG A 32 5.64 10.69 -18.02
C ARG A 32 5.59 10.53 -16.51
N LEU A 33 5.30 11.60 -15.78
CA LEU A 33 5.16 11.58 -14.33
C LEU A 33 4.00 10.68 -13.90
N ASP A 34 2.87 10.68 -14.61
CA ASP A 34 1.74 9.77 -14.34
C ASP A 34 2.16 8.30 -14.42
N ARG A 35 2.91 7.93 -15.46
CA ARG A 35 3.46 6.55 -15.60
C ARG A 35 4.43 6.23 -14.47
N LEU A 36 5.25 7.20 -14.08
CA LEU A 36 6.22 7.01 -13.00
C LEU A 36 5.52 6.84 -11.65
N ILE A 37 4.51 7.66 -11.35
CA ILE A 37 3.66 7.56 -10.16
C ILE A 37 3.02 6.17 -10.08
N ALA A 38 2.44 5.69 -11.18
CA ALA A 38 1.81 4.36 -11.21
C ALA A 38 2.83 3.24 -10.96
N SER A 39 4.01 3.33 -11.58
CA SER A 39 5.09 2.35 -11.43
C SER A 39 5.66 2.31 -10.02
N VAL A 40 5.93 3.48 -9.42
CA VAL A 40 6.40 3.60 -8.04
C VAL A 40 5.35 3.12 -7.05
N SER A 41 4.09 3.50 -7.23
CA SER A 41 2.99 3.04 -6.38
C SER A 41 2.86 1.52 -6.40
N SER A 42 2.97 0.90 -7.59
CA SER A 42 2.99 -0.56 -7.72
C SER A 42 4.21 -1.20 -7.05
N THR A 43 5.38 -0.55 -7.13
CA THR A 43 6.61 -1.03 -6.51
C THR A 43 6.51 -1.03 -4.99
N ILE A 44 5.97 0.05 -4.39
CA ILE A 44 5.72 0.14 -2.95
C ILE A 44 4.69 -0.89 -2.50
N ALA A 45 3.59 -1.04 -3.25
CA ALA A 45 2.57 -2.05 -2.96
C ALA A 45 3.15 -3.48 -2.95
N ARG A 46 4.01 -3.82 -3.92
CA ARG A 46 4.72 -5.11 -3.96
C ARG A 46 5.70 -5.27 -2.80
N PHE A 47 6.47 -4.23 -2.48
CA PHE A 47 7.43 -4.27 -1.38
C PHE A 47 6.74 -4.52 -0.02
N CYS A 48 5.62 -3.83 0.23
CA CYS A 48 4.83 -4.03 1.45
C CYS A 48 3.92 -5.27 1.39
N ASN A 49 3.93 -5.99 0.26
CA ASN A 49 3.07 -7.14 -0.05
C ASN A 49 1.57 -6.86 0.15
N ARG A 50 1.11 -5.64 -0.16
CA ARG A 50 -0.28 -5.21 0.13
C ARG A 50 -0.83 -4.19 -0.86
N THR A 51 -2.16 -4.11 -0.91
CA THR A 51 -2.88 -2.99 -1.52
C THR A 51 -3.12 -1.90 -0.48
N PHE A 52 -2.88 -0.63 -0.83
CA PHE A 52 -3.14 0.52 0.03
C PHE A 52 -4.47 1.20 -0.25
N ALA A 53 -4.98 1.12 -1.48
CA ALA A 53 -6.25 1.74 -1.84
C ALA A 53 -7.42 1.09 -1.10
N LEU A 54 -8.40 1.88 -0.70
CA LEU A 54 -9.63 1.42 -0.05
C LEU A 54 -10.46 0.55 -1.01
N GLU A 55 -10.69 -0.70 -0.62
CA GLU A 55 -11.49 -1.67 -1.37
C GLU A 55 -12.55 -2.30 -0.45
N ARG A 56 -13.69 -2.69 -1.02
CA ARG A 56 -14.65 -3.57 -0.33
C ARG A 56 -14.40 -5.00 -0.75
N VAL A 57 -14.21 -5.88 0.21
CA VAL A 57 -13.84 -7.27 0.00
C VAL A 57 -14.69 -8.19 0.87
N VAL A 58 -14.88 -9.41 0.38
CA VAL A 58 -15.39 -10.53 1.17
C VAL A 58 -14.25 -11.48 1.43
N GLU A 59 -14.01 -11.79 2.71
CA GLU A 59 -13.05 -12.81 3.12
C GLU A 59 -13.78 -14.02 3.71
N THR A 60 -13.62 -15.17 3.07
CA THR A 60 -14.16 -16.46 3.48
C THR A 60 -13.10 -17.23 4.26
N PHE A 61 -13.45 -17.60 5.49
CA PHE A 61 -12.66 -18.44 6.38
C PHE A 61 -13.27 -19.84 6.44
N ASP A 62 -12.46 -20.86 6.16
CA ASP A 62 -12.82 -22.25 6.41
C ASP A 62 -12.14 -22.71 7.71
N LEU A 63 -12.91 -22.71 8.79
CA LEU A 63 -12.42 -22.96 10.14
C LEU A 63 -12.45 -24.46 10.42
N SER A 64 -11.27 -25.09 10.43
CA SER A 64 -11.09 -26.49 10.82
C SER A 64 -11.10 -26.73 12.33
N LEU A 65 -11.00 -25.66 13.12
CA LEU A 65 -11.07 -25.65 14.58
C LEU A 65 -12.05 -24.60 15.06
N ARG A 66 -12.65 -24.83 16.24
CA ARG A 66 -13.50 -23.82 16.88
C ARG A 66 -12.65 -22.62 17.29
N THR A 67 -12.88 -21.48 16.64
CA THR A 67 -12.27 -20.20 16.98
C THR A 67 -13.32 -19.12 17.04
N ASP A 68 -13.11 -18.16 17.91
CA ASP A 68 -13.88 -16.92 18.03
C ASP A 68 -13.14 -15.72 17.43
N LYS A 69 -11.94 -15.92 16.87
CA LYS A 69 -11.11 -14.86 16.30
C LYS A 69 -10.85 -15.09 14.82
N LEU A 70 -11.16 -14.07 14.03
CA LEU A 70 -10.92 -14.05 12.58
C LEU A 70 -10.00 -12.86 12.28
N VAL A 71 -8.75 -13.16 11.91
CA VAL A 71 -7.78 -12.13 11.53
C VAL A 71 -8.01 -11.78 10.07
N LEU A 72 -8.43 -10.54 9.79
CA LEU A 72 -8.66 -10.10 8.42
C LEU A 72 -7.34 -9.88 7.69
N SER A 73 -7.27 -10.31 6.43
CA SER A 73 -6.05 -10.23 5.62
C SER A 73 -5.74 -8.81 5.12
N ARG A 74 -6.74 -7.92 5.14
CA ARG A 74 -6.60 -6.52 4.67
C ARG A 74 -6.73 -5.56 5.83
N TRP A 75 -5.80 -4.62 5.89
CA TRP A 75 -5.76 -3.57 6.90
C TRP A 75 -5.36 -2.24 6.24
N PRO A 76 -5.64 -1.09 6.88
CA PRO A 76 -6.52 -0.95 8.04
C PRO A 76 -7.98 -1.24 7.66
N VAL A 77 -8.73 -1.87 8.56
CA VAL A 77 -10.16 -2.12 8.37
C VAL A 77 -10.92 -0.87 8.78
N THR A 78 -11.69 -0.29 7.85
CA THR A 78 -12.46 0.92 8.12
C THR A 78 -13.86 0.59 8.63
N GLU A 79 -14.46 -0.46 8.09
CA GLU A 79 -15.83 -0.86 8.38
C GLU A 79 -16.02 -2.34 8.08
N VAL A 80 -16.72 -3.07 8.96
CA VAL A 80 -17.26 -4.41 8.65
C VAL A 80 -18.74 -4.25 8.33
N VAL A 81 -19.12 -4.64 7.12
CA VAL A 81 -20.49 -4.50 6.59
C VAL A 81 -21.37 -5.64 7.09
N SER A 82 -20.87 -6.88 7.03
CA SER A 82 -21.59 -8.04 7.53
C SER A 82 -20.65 -9.20 7.87
N VAL A 83 -21.12 -10.07 8.76
CA VAL A 83 -20.51 -11.37 9.04
C VAL A 83 -21.58 -12.43 8.83
N MET A 84 -21.29 -13.43 8.02
CA MET A 84 -22.21 -14.52 7.69
C MET A 84 -21.63 -15.86 8.13
N ILE A 85 -22.48 -16.72 8.67
CA ILE A 85 -22.13 -18.08 9.08
C ILE A 85 -23.05 -19.04 8.33
N ASN A 86 -22.49 -19.96 7.54
CA ASN A 86 -23.26 -20.90 6.71
C ASN A 86 -24.36 -20.23 5.85
N GLY A 87 -24.15 -18.99 5.42
CA GLY A 87 -25.13 -18.22 4.65
C GLY A 87 -26.11 -17.37 5.48
N ASP A 88 -26.11 -17.49 6.82
CA ASP A 88 -26.94 -16.67 7.70
C ASP A 88 -26.16 -15.46 8.23
N THR A 89 -26.72 -14.26 8.04
CA THR A 89 -26.13 -13.02 8.58
C THR A 89 -26.24 -12.98 10.10
N LEU A 90 -25.10 -12.83 10.77
CA LEU A 90 -25.03 -12.64 12.21
C LEU A 90 -25.56 -11.25 12.61
N ALA A 91 -26.25 -11.21 13.75
CA ALA A 91 -26.62 -9.95 14.38
C ALA A 91 -25.36 -9.13 14.76
N PRO A 92 -25.39 -7.80 14.67
CA PRO A 92 -24.26 -6.95 15.06
C PRO A 92 -23.80 -7.11 16.51
N SER A 93 -24.66 -7.62 17.40
CA SER A 93 -24.29 -7.91 18.80
C SER A 93 -23.50 -9.22 18.97
N ALA A 94 -23.48 -10.08 17.95
CA ALA A 94 -22.84 -11.38 17.97
C ALA A 94 -21.37 -11.34 17.51
N TRP A 95 -20.85 -10.15 17.17
CA TRP A 95 -19.46 -9.95 16.80
C TRP A 95 -18.97 -8.55 17.17
N LYS A 96 -17.65 -8.36 17.22
CA LYS A 96 -17.00 -7.07 17.47
C LYS A 96 -15.74 -6.96 16.61
N LEU A 97 -15.50 -5.78 16.04
CA LEU A 97 -14.23 -5.47 15.37
C LEU A 97 -13.24 -4.92 16.40
N GLY A 98 -12.07 -5.55 16.51
CA GLY A 98 -10.95 -5.04 17.27
C GLY A 98 -10.13 -4.01 16.48
N VAL A 99 -9.41 -3.14 17.20
CA VAL A 99 -8.51 -2.13 16.62
C VAL A 99 -7.31 -2.76 15.88
N ASP A 100 -7.04 -4.02 16.17
CA ASP A 100 -6.03 -4.89 15.56
C ASP A 100 -6.46 -5.45 14.19
N GLY A 101 -7.69 -5.16 13.73
CA GLY A 101 -8.24 -5.72 12.49
C GLY A 101 -8.74 -7.15 12.67
N VAL A 102 -8.93 -7.61 13.90
CA VAL A 102 -9.48 -8.94 14.21
C VAL A 102 -10.98 -8.82 14.47
N VAL A 103 -11.76 -9.70 13.85
CA VAL A 103 -13.19 -9.85 14.16
C VAL A 103 -13.33 -10.92 15.25
N TYR A 104 -13.92 -10.51 16.37
CA TYR A 104 -14.21 -11.36 17.51
C TYR A 104 -15.69 -11.77 17.47
N LEU A 105 -15.94 -13.07 17.32
CA LEU A 105 -17.28 -13.65 17.43
C LEU A 105 -17.65 -13.80 18.92
N ALA A 106 -18.93 -13.66 19.25
CA ALA A 106 -19.41 -13.82 20.63
C ALA A 106 -19.26 -15.27 21.14
N LEU A 107 -19.27 -16.24 20.24
CA LEU A 107 -19.09 -17.66 20.54
C LEU A 107 -18.13 -18.31 19.53
N PRO A 108 -17.34 -19.32 19.93
CA PRO A 108 -16.43 -20.02 19.03
C PRO A 108 -17.18 -20.81 17.96
N TYR A 109 -16.74 -20.69 16.72
CA TYR A 109 -17.40 -21.29 15.57
C TYR A 109 -16.48 -22.22 14.78
N LEU A 110 -17.07 -23.23 14.14
CA LEU A 110 -16.42 -24.22 13.26
C LEU A 110 -17.19 -24.27 11.94
N GLY A 111 -16.47 -24.26 10.82
CA GLY A 111 -17.06 -24.25 9.47
C GLY A 111 -16.76 -22.97 8.72
N VAL A 112 -17.64 -22.61 7.78
CA VAL A 112 -17.43 -21.49 6.87
C VAL A 112 -18.00 -20.20 7.45
N VAL A 113 -17.13 -19.18 7.54
CA VAL A 113 -17.51 -17.81 7.93
C VAL A 113 -17.11 -16.86 6.81
N GLU A 114 -18.01 -15.97 6.43
CA GLU A 114 -17.74 -14.93 5.44
C GLU A 114 -17.83 -13.56 6.10
N VAL A 115 -16.84 -12.71 5.86
CA VAL A 115 -16.80 -11.34 6.39
C VAL A 115 -16.76 -10.39 5.20
N ASP A 116 -17.78 -9.54 5.05
CA ASP A 116 -17.80 -8.42 4.10
C ASP A 116 -17.33 -7.15 4.81
N TYR A 117 -16.25 -6.53 4.31
CA TYR A 117 -15.65 -5.37 4.95
C TYR A 117 -14.93 -4.45 3.97
N ARG A 118 -14.72 -3.21 4.40
CA ARG A 118 -13.91 -2.20 3.71
C ARG A 118 -12.57 -2.08 4.40
N ALA A 119 -11.49 -2.13 3.62
CA ALA A 119 -10.13 -1.98 4.15
C ALA A 119 -9.20 -1.28 3.16
N GLY A 120 -8.22 -0.56 3.71
CA GLY A 120 -7.28 0.30 2.99
C GLY A 120 -7.43 1.76 3.38
N TYR A 121 -6.79 2.62 2.60
CA TYR A 121 -6.73 4.06 2.80
C TYR A 121 -7.44 4.79 1.67
N VAL A 122 -8.02 5.94 2.01
CA VAL A 122 -8.48 6.91 1.04
C VAL A 122 -7.25 7.61 0.47
N LEU A 123 -7.05 7.48 -0.84
CA LEU A 123 -5.87 7.98 -1.54
C LEU A 123 -5.86 9.52 -1.63
N PRO A 124 -4.70 10.15 -1.90
CA PRO A 124 -4.55 11.61 -1.89
C PRO A 124 -5.36 12.38 -2.96
N ASP A 125 -5.96 11.69 -3.93
CA ASP A 125 -6.82 12.29 -4.96
C ASP A 125 -8.22 12.66 -4.44
N SER A 126 -8.52 12.33 -3.18
CA SER A 126 -9.79 12.64 -2.51
C SER A 126 -9.60 13.62 -1.36
N THR A 127 -10.63 14.41 -1.07
CA THR A 127 -10.64 15.38 0.03
C THR A 127 -10.53 14.73 1.40
N ASP A 128 -11.04 13.51 1.57
CA ASP A 128 -11.06 12.76 2.83
C ASP A 128 -9.86 11.80 2.95
N ARG A 129 -8.69 12.22 2.44
CA ARG A 129 -7.49 11.37 2.42
C ARG A 129 -7.12 10.85 3.81
N THR A 130 -6.87 9.55 3.90
CA THR A 130 -6.43 8.90 5.14
C THR A 130 -5.08 8.20 5.00
N LEU A 131 -4.47 8.27 3.81
CA LEU A 131 -3.14 7.72 3.57
C LEU A 131 -2.10 8.37 4.51
N PRO A 132 -1.32 7.58 5.26
CA PRO A 132 -0.23 8.09 6.08
C PRO A 132 0.80 8.86 5.25
N ALA A 133 1.25 10.00 5.80
CA ALA A 133 2.23 10.86 5.14
C ALA A 133 3.53 10.12 4.81
N ASP A 134 3.95 9.17 5.66
CA ASP A 134 5.17 8.37 5.45
C ASP A 134 5.14 7.58 4.15
N ILE A 135 3.97 7.05 3.75
CA ILE A 135 3.81 6.28 2.51
C ILE A 135 3.86 7.20 1.29
N GLU A 136 3.21 8.37 1.38
CA GLU A 136 3.28 9.37 0.32
C GLU A 136 4.71 9.92 0.15
N GLN A 137 5.41 10.21 1.24
CA GLN A 137 6.80 10.64 1.24
C GLN A 137 7.74 9.58 0.66
N ALA A 138 7.51 8.30 0.98
CA ALA A 138 8.24 7.18 0.37
C ALA A 138 8.04 7.14 -1.16
N ALA A 139 6.82 7.38 -1.64
CA ALA A 139 6.53 7.47 -3.07
C ALA A 139 7.24 8.66 -3.73
N LEU A 140 7.19 9.86 -3.13
CA LEU A 140 7.86 11.05 -3.64
C LEU A 140 9.38 10.86 -3.74
N LYS A 141 10.01 10.29 -2.70
CA LYS A 141 11.45 9.97 -2.70
C LYS A 141 11.86 9.04 -3.84
N LEU A 142 11.08 7.97 -4.06
CA LEU A 142 11.33 7.05 -5.17
C LEU A 142 11.12 7.71 -6.53
N ILE A 143 10.07 8.52 -6.67
CA ILE A 143 9.82 9.29 -7.90
C ILE A 143 10.99 10.23 -8.19
N ASN A 144 11.49 10.96 -7.20
CA ASN A 144 12.63 11.86 -7.35
C ASN A 144 13.92 11.08 -7.74
N LEU A 145 14.16 9.93 -7.12
CA LEU A 145 15.28 9.06 -7.47
C LEU A 145 15.24 8.62 -8.94
N GLU A 146 14.09 8.08 -9.37
CA GLU A 146 13.88 7.63 -10.75
C GLU A 146 13.84 8.79 -11.76
N TRP A 147 13.35 9.95 -11.33
CA TRP A 147 13.33 11.15 -12.17
C TRP A 147 14.74 11.68 -12.41
N SER A 148 15.55 11.77 -11.35
CA SER A 148 16.91 12.29 -11.44
C SER A 148 17.85 11.34 -12.17
N SER A 149 17.59 10.02 -12.19
CA SER A 149 18.43 9.04 -12.91
C SER A 149 18.34 9.16 -14.44
N ARG A 150 17.31 9.86 -14.91
CA ARG A 150 17.01 10.11 -16.32
C ARG A 150 18.16 10.85 -17.01
N GLY A 151 18.60 10.31 -18.15
CA GLY A 151 19.66 10.92 -18.97
C GLY A 151 21.08 10.65 -18.46
N ARG A 152 21.23 9.95 -17.33
CA ARG A 152 22.52 9.42 -16.88
C ARG A 152 22.79 8.06 -17.53
N ASP A 153 24.07 7.76 -17.77
CA ASP A 153 24.49 6.41 -18.10
C ASP A 153 24.44 5.55 -16.82
N PRO A 154 23.61 4.49 -16.77
CA PRO A 154 23.47 3.63 -15.59
C PRO A 154 24.77 2.92 -15.17
N LEU A 155 25.76 2.81 -16.07
CA LEU A 155 27.05 2.16 -15.82
C LEU A 155 28.13 3.14 -15.35
N LEU A 156 27.86 4.45 -15.39
CA LEU A 156 28.82 5.47 -15.00
C LEU A 156 28.94 5.57 -13.48
N ARG A 157 30.11 5.17 -12.95
CA ARG A 157 30.36 5.07 -11.50
C ARG A 157 31.09 6.27 -10.91
N SER A 158 32.00 6.90 -11.66
CA SER A 158 32.65 8.12 -11.23
C SER A 158 33.00 8.97 -12.43
N GLU A 159 32.78 10.28 -12.30
CA GLU A 159 33.27 11.27 -13.23
C GLU A 159 34.30 12.14 -12.49
N ILE A 160 35.48 12.26 -13.09
CA ILE A 160 36.57 13.09 -12.57
C ILE A 160 36.86 14.14 -13.62
N VAL A 161 36.68 15.40 -13.25
CA VAL A 161 37.08 16.55 -14.09
C VAL A 161 38.21 17.26 -13.37
N GLU A 162 39.42 17.17 -13.95
CA GLU A 162 40.62 17.77 -13.35
C GLU A 162 40.44 19.26 -13.06
N GLY A 163 40.82 19.67 -11.85
CA GLY A 163 40.78 21.07 -11.41
C GLY A 163 39.41 21.61 -10.99
N ILE A 164 38.32 20.83 -11.12
CA ILE A 164 36.95 21.29 -10.82
C ILE A 164 36.32 20.46 -9.70
N GLY A 165 36.42 19.14 -9.76
CA GLY A 165 35.83 18.29 -8.72
C GLY A 165 35.73 16.82 -9.12
N ARG A 166 35.32 16.01 -8.15
CA ARG A 166 35.05 14.58 -8.31
C ARG A 166 33.62 14.30 -7.85
N THR A 167 32.87 13.59 -8.69
CA THR A 167 31.52 13.11 -8.36
C THR A 167 31.52 11.60 -8.40
N ASP A 168 31.26 10.97 -7.25
CA ASP A 168 31.12 9.53 -7.12
C ASP A 168 29.62 9.15 -7.07
N TYR A 169 29.21 8.22 -7.92
CA TYR A 169 27.84 7.71 -7.97
C TYR A 169 27.75 6.35 -7.27
N GLN A 170 26.74 6.18 -6.42
CA GLN A 170 26.44 4.88 -5.84
C GLN A 170 25.72 4.01 -6.88
N VAL A 171 26.45 3.06 -7.47
CA VAL A 171 25.92 2.06 -8.40
C VAL A 171 25.75 0.75 -7.63
N GLY A 172 24.52 0.44 -7.20
CA GLY A 172 24.26 -0.79 -6.45
C GLY A 172 22.78 -1.09 -6.19
N GLY A 173 22.30 -2.16 -6.83
CA GLY A 173 21.19 -3.02 -6.40
C GLY A 173 19.76 -2.58 -6.76
N VAL A 174 18.99 -3.52 -7.32
CA VAL A 174 17.53 -3.49 -7.59
C VAL A 174 16.69 -3.42 -6.28
N ALA A 175 17.32 -3.07 -5.15
CA ALA A 175 16.73 -3.06 -3.84
C ALA A 175 16.17 -1.67 -3.51
N MET A 176 15.06 -1.63 -2.80
CA MET A 176 14.47 -0.39 -2.32
C MET A 176 15.49 0.40 -1.48
N PRO A 177 15.66 1.72 -1.71
CA PRO A 177 16.58 2.55 -0.92
C PRO A 177 16.31 2.43 0.58
N ALA A 178 17.37 2.43 1.39
CA ALA A 178 17.26 2.18 2.83
C ALA A 178 16.43 3.23 3.57
N ASP A 179 16.45 4.48 3.13
CA ASP A 179 15.63 5.56 3.69
C ASP A 179 14.14 5.35 3.39
N VAL A 180 13.81 4.99 2.15
CA VAL A 180 12.44 4.63 1.72
C VAL A 180 11.96 3.37 2.46
N ALA A 181 12.80 2.34 2.56
CA ALA A 181 12.47 1.12 3.28
C ALA A 181 12.20 1.37 4.78
N SER A 182 12.93 2.31 5.39
CA SER A 182 12.73 2.69 6.80
C SER A 182 11.36 3.35 7.03
N LEU A 183 10.90 4.19 6.10
CA LEU A 183 9.55 4.78 6.15
C LEU A 183 8.47 3.72 5.97
N LEU A 184 8.72 2.72 5.14
CA LEU A 184 7.75 1.67 4.83
C LEU A 184 7.74 0.52 5.84
N ALA A 185 8.78 0.37 6.66
CA ALA A 185 8.95 -0.75 7.59
C ALA A 185 7.72 -1.03 8.49
N PRO A 186 7.00 -0.03 9.04
CA PRO A 186 5.79 -0.27 9.83
C PRO A 186 4.60 -0.81 9.03
N TYR A 187 4.62 -0.65 7.70
CA TYR A 187 3.51 -0.95 6.80
C TYR A 187 3.67 -2.26 6.04
N VAL A 188 4.86 -2.88 6.10
CA VAL A 188 5.14 -4.17 5.51
C VAL A 188 4.36 -5.23 6.27
N LEU A 189 3.58 -6.05 5.55
CA LEU A 189 2.96 -7.22 6.15
C LEU A 189 4.06 -8.15 6.67
N PRO A 190 4.06 -8.53 7.96
CA PRO A 190 4.99 -9.54 8.45
C PRO A 190 4.76 -10.79 7.60
N GLY A 191 5.79 -11.17 6.84
CA GLY A 191 5.75 -12.39 6.07
C GLY A 191 5.45 -13.52 7.04
N VAL A 192 4.38 -14.26 6.79
CA VAL A 192 4.24 -15.60 7.35
C VAL A 192 5.41 -16.38 6.76
N ALA A 193 6.48 -16.50 7.54
CA ALA A 193 7.62 -17.36 7.25
C ALA A 193 7.24 -18.83 7.46
#